data_AF-A0A350Q088-F1
#
_entry.id   AF-A0A350Q088-F1
#
_cell.length_a   1.000
_cell.length_b   1.000
_cell.length_c   1.000
_cell.angle_alpha   90.00
_cell.angle_beta   90.00
_cell.angle_gamma   90.00
#
_symmetry.space_group_name_H-M   'P 1'
#
loop_
_entity.id
_entity.type
_entity.pdbx_description
1 polymer ?
#
loop_
_entity_poly.entity_id
_entity_poly.type
_entity_poly.pdbx_seq_one_letter_code
_entity_poly.pdbx_strand_id
1 'polypeptide(L)'
;MNKLLHGMGLLLIALLALTILPAQEGRLAPDVGLDGIGLWDLGLYGGLKGLELVPDVDSRALLYLRGGYVEDYYYRDTAGLMDLAADNTDFNKWYLVARLGLELGLVHDAILGKNSLFGRIFVRSLLAEHIFGDLVDPLLLDSGLPDMANAWETSLFAGLFLDQVGFNPWLQSNHGYALEGSVEWTPGLTFNQLNGAVDYLRANFTGKLYVPLFENDQLGLYLMDRVMADGLFGAAIPGLARRRMGGFWQTAAPGGVVRGTDNGRYDTYLKLVNNLELRFHFLPLFATADQPEARILVPELFAFCDAAALDDLDYQFGTVLVSAGGGLILNLRFIGIKFDLGYYVAYNFLEGSFSAFNLVLGGHHF
;
A
#
# COMPACT_ATOMS: atom_id res chain seq x y z
N MET A 1 6.61 -39.19 9.77
CA MET A 1 7.45 -38.16 9.12
C MET A 1 6.90 -37.71 7.76
N ASN A 2 6.68 -38.60 6.78
CA ASN A 2 6.21 -38.18 5.44
C ASN A 2 4.82 -37.53 5.38
N LYS A 3 3.87 -37.87 6.27
CA LYS A 3 2.55 -37.22 6.29
C LYS A 3 2.57 -35.79 6.82
N LEU A 4 3.53 -35.45 7.70
CA LEU A 4 3.69 -34.10 8.23
C LEU A 4 4.29 -33.17 7.16
N LEU A 5 5.27 -33.67 6.40
CA LEU A 5 5.88 -32.95 5.26
C LEU A 5 4.89 -32.72 4.11
N HIS A 6 4.01 -33.68 3.81
CA HIS A 6 2.97 -33.49 2.78
C HIS A 6 1.88 -32.51 3.24
N GLY A 7 1.51 -32.55 4.52
CA GLY A 7 0.60 -31.56 5.12
C GLY A 7 1.19 -30.15 5.13
N MET A 8 2.48 -30.01 5.49
CA MET A 8 3.19 -28.73 5.44
C MET A 8 3.41 -28.23 4.02
N GLY A 9 3.67 -29.09 3.04
CA GLY A 9 3.80 -28.71 1.64
C GLY A 9 2.48 -28.21 1.04
N LEU A 10 1.36 -28.87 1.36
CA LEU A 10 0.03 -28.40 0.97
C LEU A 10 -0.39 -27.13 1.72
N LEU A 11 -0.02 -26.98 3.00
CA LEU A 11 -0.23 -25.74 3.75
C LEU A 11 0.63 -24.61 3.19
N LEU A 12 1.87 -24.88 2.78
CA LEU A 12 2.77 -23.91 2.15
C LEU A 12 2.25 -23.48 0.77
N ILE A 13 1.74 -24.42 -0.04
CA ILE A 13 1.11 -24.12 -1.33
C ILE A 13 -0.21 -23.39 -1.14
N ALA A 14 -1.00 -23.74 -0.13
CA ALA A 14 -2.22 -23.02 0.22
C ALA A 14 -1.92 -21.61 0.76
N LEU A 15 -0.89 -21.45 1.60
CA LEU A 15 -0.42 -20.16 2.09
C LEU A 15 0.17 -19.31 0.96
N LEU A 16 0.96 -19.89 0.05
CA LEU A 16 1.47 -19.23 -1.16
C LEU A 16 0.35 -18.88 -2.15
N ALA A 17 -0.76 -19.62 -2.15
CA ALA A 17 -1.94 -19.32 -2.95
C ALA A 17 -2.92 -18.33 -2.26
N LEU A 18 -2.74 -18.05 -0.96
CA LEU A 18 -3.58 -17.17 -0.14
C LEU A 18 -2.92 -15.85 0.23
N THR A 19 -1.64 -15.65 -0.09
CA THR A 19 -1.01 -14.33 -0.02
C THR A 19 -1.51 -13.59 -1.26
N ILE A 20 -2.36 -12.58 -1.13
CA ILE A 20 -1.98 -11.25 -0.68
C ILE A 20 -3.28 -10.43 -0.55
N LEU A 21 -3.49 -9.65 0.55
CA LEU A 21 -4.31 -8.40 0.66
C LEU A 21 -4.02 -7.62 1.94
N PRO A 22 -3.85 -6.29 1.94
CA PRO A 22 -3.10 -5.62 2.98
C PRO A 22 -3.75 -5.72 4.39
N ALA A 23 -3.08 -6.41 5.30
CA ALA A 23 -2.88 -5.88 6.64
C ALA A 23 -1.85 -4.77 6.51
N GLN A 24 -2.19 -3.52 6.84
CA GLN A 24 -1.25 -2.40 6.73
C GLN A 24 -0.18 -2.47 7.84
N GLU A 25 0.75 -3.42 7.74
CA GLU A 25 2.00 -3.47 8.50
C GLU A 25 3.20 -3.83 7.60
N GLY A 26 4.42 -3.66 8.12
CA GLY A 26 5.65 -4.31 7.66
C GLY A 26 6.29 -3.86 6.34
N ARG A 27 7.10 -2.78 6.44
CA ARG A 27 8.24 -2.39 5.58
C ARG A 27 8.03 -2.21 4.05
N LEU A 28 8.86 -1.30 3.53
CA LEU A 28 8.99 -0.92 2.12
C LEU A 28 9.58 -2.05 1.23
N ALA A 29 8.80 -3.09 0.88
CA ALA A 29 8.95 -3.87 -0.36
C ALA A 29 8.00 -5.08 -0.42
N PRO A 30 7.62 -5.50 -1.64
CA PRO A 30 6.78 -4.77 -2.57
C PRO A 30 5.31 -4.91 -2.18
N ASP A 31 4.57 -3.86 -2.52
CA ASP A 31 3.11 -3.82 -2.53
C ASP A 31 2.56 -5.11 -3.07
N VAL A 32 1.92 -5.85 -2.19
CA VAL A 32 0.89 -6.71 -2.66
C VAL A 32 -0.35 -6.39 -1.84
N GLY A 33 -1.36 -5.90 -2.55
CA GLY A 33 -2.66 -5.52 -2.05
C GLY A 33 -3.56 -5.21 -3.22
N LEU A 34 -4.66 -5.95 -3.34
CA LEU A 34 -5.66 -5.88 -4.41
C LEU A 34 -7.02 -6.34 -3.88
N ASP A 35 -7.84 -5.46 -3.31
CA ASP A 35 -9.23 -5.85 -3.03
C ASP A 35 -9.86 -6.43 -4.32
N GLY A 36 -10.35 -7.67 -4.25
CA GLY A 36 -10.84 -8.45 -5.39
C GLY A 36 -10.08 -9.77 -5.61
N ILE A 37 -10.71 -10.90 -5.27
CA ILE A 37 -10.12 -12.24 -5.32
C ILE A 37 -9.76 -12.66 -6.76
N GLY A 38 -8.46 -12.90 -7.00
CA GLY A 38 -7.95 -13.73 -8.10
C GLY A 38 -6.44 -13.56 -8.36
N LEU A 39 -5.76 -14.64 -8.75
CA LEU A 39 -4.32 -14.74 -9.04
C LEU A 39 -3.95 -13.98 -10.34
N TRP A 40 -4.21 -12.67 -10.39
CA TRP A 40 -4.15 -11.91 -11.63
C TRP A 40 -3.11 -10.78 -11.65
N ASP A 41 -2.33 -10.59 -10.59
CA ASP A 41 -1.25 -9.61 -10.51
C ASP A 41 0.01 -10.28 -9.94
N LEU A 42 1.13 -10.06 -10.62
CA LEU A 42 2.43 -10.60 -10.24
C LEU A 42 3.47 -9.48 -10.27
N GLY A 43 4.09 -9.25 -9.12
CA GLY A 43 5.27 -8.41 -8.97
C GLY A 43 6.54 -9.24 -8.84
N LEU A 44 7.50 -9.00 -9.72
CA LEU A 44 8.87 -9.48 -9.61
C LEU A 44 9.78 -8.30 -9.27
N TYR A 45 10.69 -8.51 -8.33
CA TYR A 45 11.74 -7.55 -8.04
C TYR A 45 13.09 -8.25 -7.95
N GLY A 46 14.11 -7.57 -8.43
CA GLY A 46 15.49 -8.04 -8.37
C GLY A 46 16.42 -6.83 -8.27
N GLY A 47 17.59 -7.03 -7.70
CA GLY A 47 18.54 -5.96 -7.58
C GLY A 47 19.95 -6.43 -7.26
N LEU A 48 20.91 -5.61 -7.66
CA LEU A 48 22.32 -5.80 -7.32
C LEU A 48 22.58 -5.01 -6.03
N LYS A 49 22.85 -5.73 -4.94
CA LYS A 49 23.30 -5.15 -3.66
C LYS A 49 24.83 -4.97 -3.67
N GLY A 50 25.33 -4.16 -2.75
CA GLY A 50 26.78 -3.97 -2.54
C GLY A 50 27.39 -2.89 -3.42
N LEU A 51 26.59 -1.93 -3.88
CA LEU A 51 27.11 -0.71 -4.47
C LEU A 51 27.60 0.18 -3.31
N GLU A 52 28.88 0.10 -2.97
CA GLU A 52 29.46 0.96 -1.93
C GLU A 52 29.76 2.34 -2.53
N LEU A 53 28.73 3.18 -2.61
CA LEU A 53 28.84 4.57 -3.07
C LEU A 53 29.18 5.52 -1.91
N VAL A 54 28.81 5.14 -0.69
CA VAL A 54 29.10 5.81 0.57
C VAL A 54 29.61 4.72 1.53
N PRO A 55 30.67 4.98 2.33
CA PRO A 55 31.21 3.99 3.26
C PRO A 55 30.17 3.52 4.29
N ASP A 56 30.26 2.24 4.68
CA ASP A 56 29.46 1.61 5.73
C ASP A 56 27.93 1.59 5.51
N VAL A 57 27.47 1.89 4.30
CA VAL A 57 26.04 1.85 3.93
C VAL A 57 25.81 1.05 2.65
N ASP A 58 24.72 0.28 2.64
CA ASP A 58 24.36 -0.54 1.49
C ASP A 58 23.58 0.26 0.44
N SER A 59 24.10 0.40 -0.77
CA SER A 59 23.30 0.86 -1.92
C SER A 59 22.98 -0.30 -2.87
N ARG A 60 21.86 -0.16 -3.60
CA ARG A 60 21.38 -1.18 -4.53
C ARG A 60 20.81 -0.58 -5.81
N ALA A 61 21.11 -1.23 -6.93
CA ALA A 61 20.37 -1.04 -8.17
C ALA A 61 19.19 -2.00 -8.18
N LEU A 62 18.02 -1.51 -8.60
CA LEU A 62 16.75 -2.21 -8.47
C LEU A 62 15.99 -2.18 -9.78
N LEU A 63 15.45 -3.35 -10.14
CA LEU A 63 14.49 -3.53 -11.20
C LEU A 63 13.22 -4.13 -10.59
N TYR A 64 12.10 -3.47 -10.85
CA TYR A 64 10.77 -3.93 -10.51
C TYR A 64 9.97 -4.11 -11.79
N LEU A 65 9.34 -5.27 -11.93
CA LEU A 65 8.39 -5.56 -13.00
C LEU A 65 7.11 -6.07 -12.33
N ARG A 66 6.01 -5.38 -12.52
CA ARG A 66 4.70 -5.77 -11.99
C ARG A 66 3.69 -5.69 -13.09
N GLY A 67 2.83 -6.68 -13.23
CA GLY A 67 1.76 -6.59 -14.20
C GLY A 67 0.62 -7.49 -13.81
N GLY A 68 -0.56 -7.12 -14.25
CA GLY A 68 -1.74 -7.87 -13.92
C GLY A 68 -3.00 -7.35 -14.57
N TYR A 69 -4.08 -8.06 -14.27
CA TYR A 69 -5.44 -7.66 -14.55
C TYR A 69 -6.08 -7.15 -13.26
N VAL A 70 -6.81 -6.04 -13.36
CA VAL A 70 -7.44 -5.39 -12.22
C VAL A 70 -8.78 -4.79 -12.63
N GLU A 71 -9.76 -4.97 -11.75
CA GLU A 71 -11.04 -4.26 -11.76
C GLU A 71 -10.85 -2.92 -11.02
N ASP A 72 -11.33 -1.84 -11.60
CA ASP A 72 -11.17 -0.48 -11.10
C ASP A 72 -12.51 0.27 -11.26
N TYR A 73 -12.70 1.36 -10.52
CA TYR A 73 -14.03 1.98 -10.39
C TYR A 73 -14.01 3.51 -10.60
N TYR A 74 -14.95 4.05 -11.38
CA TYR A 74 -15.08 5.48 -11.68
C TYR A 74 -16.41 6.05 -11.17
N TYR A 75 -16.35 6.89 -10.14
CA TYR A 75 -17.55 7.42 -9.43
C TYR A 75 -17.84 8.88 -9.76
N ARG A 76 -17.83 9.24 -11.05
CA ARG A 76 -18.25 10.59 -11.49
C ARG A 76 -19.26 10.52 -12.61
N ASP A 77 -20.20 11.46 -12.58
CA ASP A 77 -21.18 11.64 -13.64
C ASP A 77 -20.57 12.33 -14.88
N THR A 78 -21.37 12.47 -15.94
CA THR A 78 -20.97 13.16 -17.18
C THR A 78 -20.68 14.66 -17.00
N ALA A 79 -21.13 15.27 -15.89
CA ALA A 79 -20.80 16.64 -15.54
C ALA A 79 -19.48 16.73 -14.74
N GLY A 80 -18.86 15.59 -14.43
CA GLY A 80 -17.64 15.49 -13.64
C GLY A 80 -17.89 15.64 -12.14
N LEU A 81 -19.13 15.56 -11.67
CA LEU A 81 -19.48 15.59 -10.25
C LEU A 81 -19.40 14.18 -9.66
N MET A 82 -19.00 14.08 -8.39
CA MET A 82 -18.95 12.81 -7.68
C MET A 82 -20.35 12.20 -7.54
N ASP A 83 -20.51 10.96 -8.00
CA ASP A 83 -21.76 10.19 -7.89
C ASP A 83 -21.52 8.89 -7.13
N LEU A 84 -21.80 8.93 -5.82
CA LEU A 84 -21.62 7.80 -4.91
C LEU A 84 -22.74 6.75 -5.03
N ALA A 85 -23.79 7.02 -5.80
CA ALA A 85 -24.94 6.14 -6.01
C ALA A 85 -24.93 5.45 -7.38
N ALA A 86 -23.88 5.64 -8.18
CA ALA A 86 -23.76 5.04 -9.51
C ALA A 86 -23.61 3.50 -9.42
N ASP A 87 -24.47 2.77 -10.13
CA ASP A 87 -24.55 1.29 -10.09
C ASP A 87 -23.66 0.57 -11.15
N ASN A 88 -22.86 1.30 -11.96
CA ASN A 88 -22.04 0.72 -13.03
C ASN A 88 -20.63 1.33 -13.12
N THR A 89 -20.00 1.60 -11.98
CA THR A 89 -18.72 2.32 -11.96
C THR A 89 -17.51 1.47 -12.36
N ASP A 90 -17.67 0.15 -12.44
CA ASP A 90 -16.57 -0.79 -12.62
C ASP A 90 -16.09 -0.89 -14.07
N PHE A 91 -14.79 -1.06 -14.24
CA PHE A 91 -14.18 -1.38 -15.51
C PHE A 91 -12.93 -2.24 -15.30
N ASN A 92 -12.59 -3.01 -16.32
CA ASN A 92 -11.46 -3.92 -16.28
C ASN A 92 -10.30 -3.39 -17.11
N LYS A 93 -9.08 -3.55 -16.60
CA LYS A 93 -7.86 -3.22 -17.34
C LYS A 93 -6.78 -4.23 -17.09
N TRP A 94 -5.90 -4.37 -18.07
CA TRP A 94 -4.59 -4.94 -17.83
C TRP A 94 -3.56 -3.82 -17.68
N TYR A 95 -2.52 -4.08 -16.91
CA TYR A 95 -1.43 -3.12 -16.74
C TYR A 95 -0.08 -3.80 -16.60
N LEU A 96 0.97 -3.05 -16.93
CA LEU A 96 2.37 -3.40 -16.75
C LEU A 96 3.12 -2.17 -16.22
N VAL A 97 3.75 -2.32 -15.06
CA VAL A 97 4.65 -1.36 -14.45
C VAL A 97 6.08 -1.90 -14.51
N ALA A 98 6.98 -1.11 -15.06
CA ALA A 98 8.42 -1.32 -14.92
C ALA A 98 9.01 -0.16 -14.11
N ARG A 99 9.91 -0.45 -13.17
CA ARG A 99 10.70 0.56 -12.47
C ARG A 99 12.16 0.15 -12.47
N LEU A 100 13.03 1.04 -12.89
CA LEU A 100 14.47 0.86 -12.83
C LEU A 100 15.08 2.03 -12.08
N GLY A 101 15.93 1.74 -11.11
CA GLY A 101 16.56 2.83 -10.37
C GLY A 101 17.55 2.39 -9.31
N LEU A 102 17.88 3.34 -8.45
CA LEU A 102 18.88 3.23 -7.42
C LEU A 102 18.24 3.54 -6.07
N GLU A 103 18.53 2.71 -5.08
CA GLU A 103 18.41 3.06 -3.68
C GLU A 103 19.82 3.26 -3.12
N LEU A 104 20.07 4.47 -2.64
CA LEU A 104 21.34 4.94 -2.14
C LEU A 104 21.27 4.95 -0.62
N GLY A 105 22.06 4.09 0.03
CA GLY A 105 22.27 4.20 1.46
C GLY A 105 23.00 5.50 1.78
N LEU A 106 22.53 6.25 2.79
CA LEU A 106 23.12 7.52 3.20
C LEU A 106 23.58 7.51 4.66
N VAL A 107 22.86 6.80 5.53
CA VAL A 107 23.22 6.65 6.94
C VAL A 107 22.96 5.21 7.39
N HIS A 108 23.93 4.62 8.10
CA HIS A 108 23.78 3.32 8.75
C HIS A 108 23.40 3.49 10.22
N ASP A 109 22.47 2.67 10.69
CA ASP A 109 22.11 2.57 12.09
C ASP A 109 22.65 1.26 12.67
N ALA A 110 23.69 1.38 13.49
CA ALA A 110 24.35 0.24 14.10
C ALA A 110 23.49 -0.48 15.16
N ILE A 111 22.49 0.20 15.74
CA ILE A 111 21.58 -0.40 16.73
C ILE A 111 20.57 -1.28 15.99
N LEU A 112 20.04 -0.79 14.87
CA LEU A 112 19.07 -1.52 14.05
C LEU A 112 19.73 -2.50 13.05
N GLY A 113 21.05 -2.41 12.85
CA GLY A 113 21.80 -3.26 11.94
C GLY A 113 21.41 -3.09 10.48
N LYS A 114 20.94 -1.90 10.11
CA LYS A 114 20.45 -1.57 8.77
C LYS A 114 20.72 -0.11 8.46
N ASN A 115 20.69 0.23 7.17
CA ASN A 115 20.61 1.62 6.77
C ASN A 115 19.34 2.27 7.33
N SER A 116 19.47 3.47 7.88
CA SER A 116 18.35 4.26 8.41
C SER A 116 17.94 5.38 7.47
N LEU A 117 18.85 5.99 6.72
CA LEU A 117 18.50 7.01 5.72
C LEU A 117 18.86 6.53 4.32
N PHE A 118 17.93 6.66 3.39
CA PHE A 118 18.13 6.30 1.99
C PHE A 118 17.63 7.40 1.06
N GLY A 119 18.38 7.63 -0.01
CA GLY A 119 17.90 8.32 -1.21
C GLY A 119 17.43 7.31 -2.23
N ARG A 120 16.43 7.66 -3.03
CA ARG A 120 15.89 6.76 -4.05
C ARG A 120 15.58 7.55 -5.30
N ILE A 121 16.02 7.03 -6.44
CA ILE A 121 15.80 7.62 -7.75
C ILE A 121 15.39 6.52 -8.72
N PHE A 122 14.25 6.66 -9.38
CA PHE A 122 13.72 5.67 -10.32
C PHE A 122 13.20 6.32 -11.59
N VAL A 123 13.33 5.59 -12.70
CA VAL A 123 12.47 5.76 -13.86
C VAL A 123 11.38 4.72 -13.75
N ARG A 124 10.12 5.13 -13.82
CA ARG A 124 8.95 4.27 -13.83
C ARG A 124 8.27 4.39 -15.20
N SER A 125 7.86 3.26 -15.76
CA SER A 125 6.96 3.20 -16.90
C SER A 125 5.73 2.40 -16.47
N LEU A 126 4.54 2.90 -16.78
CA LEU A 126 3.27 2.21 -16.66
C LEU A 126 2.65 2.18 -18.05
N LEU A 127 2.24 0.99 -18.47
CA LEU A 127 1.31 0.77 -19.55
C LEU A 127 0.02 0.23 -18.93
N ALA A 128 -1.12 0.82 -19.27
CA ALA A 128 -2.43 0.34 -18.88
C ALA A 128 -3.36 0.42 -20.08
N GLU A 129 -4.09 -0.65 -20.34
CA GLU A 129 -5.09 -0.67 -21.40
C GLU A 129 -6.40 -1.22 -20.85
N HIS A 130 -7.48 -0.55 -21.22
CA HIS A 130 -8.83 -0.95 -20.84
C HIS A 130 -9.26 -2.13 -21.70
N ILE A 131 -9.87 -3.12 -21.06
CA ILE A 131 -10.43 -4.26 -21.77
C ILE A 131 -11.84 -3.86 -22.18
N PHE A 132 -11.96 -3.39 -23.42
CA PHE A 132 -13.24 -3.02 -24.01
C PHE A 132 -14.10 -4.28 -24.21
N GLY A 133 -15.06 -4.50 -23.31
CA GLY A 133 -16.23 -5.35 -23.55
C GLY A 133 -17.49 -4.50 -23.76
N ASP A 134 -18.64 -5.13 -23.97
CA ASP A 134 -19.97 -4.48 -24.04
C ASP A 134 -20.42 -3.81 -22.70
N LEU A 135 -19.51 -3.72 -21.72
CA LEU A 135 -19.73 -3.34 -20.32
C LEU A 135 -18.83 -2.17 -19.88
N VAL A 136 -18.19 -1.41 -20.79
CA VAL A 136 -17.48 -0.20 -20.36
C VAL A 136 -18.49 0.86 -19.98
N ASP A 137 -18.38 1.41 -18.77
CA ASP A 137 -19.20 2.51 -18.29
C ASP A 137 -19.09 3.70 -19.28
N PRO A 138 -20.20 4.13 -19.91
CA PRO A 138 -20.25 5.33 -20.72
C PRO A 138 -19.65 6.55 -20.00
N LEU A 139 -19.76 6.61 -18.67
CA LEU A 139 -19.23 7.71 -17.86
C LEU A 139 -17.70 7.85 -17.95
N LEU A 140 -16.96 6.73 -18.01
CA LEU A 140 -15.51 6.77 -18.15
C LEU A 140 -15.09 7.30 -19.53
N LEU A 141 -15.80 6.90 -20.59
CA LEU A 141 -15.51 7.35 -21.96
C LEU A 141 -15.89 8.82 -22.17
N ASP A 142 -16.91 9.31 -21.46
CA ASP A 142 -17.37 10.69 -21.52
C ASP A 142 -16.56 11.64 -20.60
N SER A 143 -15.72 11.11 -19.71
CA SER A 143 -15.00 11.88 -18.67
C SER A 143 -13.91 12.83 -19.18
N GLY A 144 -13.45 12.70 -20.42
CA GLY A 144 -12.35 13.51 -20.95
C GLY A 144 -10.97 13.24 -20.31
N LEU A 145 -10.83 12.19 -19.48
CA LEU A 145 -9.57 11.87 -18.80
C LEU A 145 -8.45 11.47 -19.76
N PRO A 146 -7.18 11.83 -19.47
CA PRO A 146 -6.04 11.45 -20.30
C PRO A 146 -5.87 9.94 -20.53
N ASP A 147 -6.35 9.12 -19.59
CA ASP A 147 -6.23 7.66 -19.56
C ASP A 147 -7.54 6.92 -19.90
N MET A 148 -8.53 7.60 -20.52
CA MET A 148 -9.86 7.03 -20.81
C MET A 148 -9.83 5.79 -21.73
N ALA A 149 -8.87 5.74 -22.67
CA ALA A 149 -8.79 4.67 -23.66
C ALA A 149 -7.63 3.72 -23.36
N ASN A 150 -6.44 4.28 -23.13
CA ASN A 150 -5.23 3.61 -22.70
C ASN A 150 -4.33 4.65 -22.02
N ALA A 151 -3.34 4.20 -21.24
CA ALA A 151 -2.31 5.07 -20.68
C ALA A 151 -0.93 4.46 -20.86
N TRP A 152 -0.02 5.19 -21.49
CA TRP A 152 1.40 4.98 -21.34
C TRP A 152 2.01 6.17 -20.61
N GLU A 153 2.40 5.92 -19.37
CA GLU A 153 3.02 6.88 -18.47
C GLU A 153 4.49 6.50 -18.24
N THR A 154 5.38 7.48 -18.35
CA THR A 154 6.79 7.41 -17.99
C THR A 154 7.09 8.55 -17.03
N SER A 155 7.52 8.20 -15.83
CA SER A 155 7.77 9.15 -14.75
C SER A 155 9.18 8.99 -14.17
N LEU A 156 9.68 10.11 -13.65
CA LEU A 156 10.93 10.20 -12.89
C LEU A 156 10.56 10.37 -11.42
N PHE A 157 11.07 9.47 -10.59
CA PHE A 157 10.80 9.43 -9.17
C PHE A 157 12.07 9.79 -8.40
N ALA A 158 11.95 10.65 -7.40
CA ALA A 158 13.04 10.97 -6.48
C ALA A 158 12.51 11.17 -5.07
N GLY A 159 13.28 10.79 -4.06
CA GLY A 159 12.89 11.07 -2.67
C GLY A 159 13.85 10.52 -1.64
N LEU A 160 13.49 10.75 -0.38
CA LEU A 160 14.22 10.34 0.81
C LEU A 160 13.33 9.47 1.69
N PHE A 161 13.95 8.49 2.32
CA PHE A 161 13.30 7.60 3.26
C PHE A 161 14.16 7.44 4.52
N LEU A 162 13.56 7.71 5.67
CA LEU A 162 14.12 7.50 7.00
C LEU A 162 13.39 6.33 7.66
N ASP A 163 14.13 5.29 8.03
CA ASP A 163 13.64 4.09 8.72
C ASP A 163 14.32 3.93 10.07
N GLN A 164 13.59 4.27 11.12
CA GLN A 164 13.96 4.08 12.51
C GLN A 164 13.03 3.04 13.17
N VAL A 165 12.46 2.13 12.38
CA VAL A 165 11.55 1.08 12.85
C VAL A 165 12.34 -0.16 13.26
N GLY A 166 12.35 -0.42 14.56
CA GLY A 166 12.76 -1.68 15.16
C GLY A 166 11.61 -2.68 15.24
N PHE A 167 11.95 -3.94 15.51
CA PHE A 167 11.01 -5.04 15.58
C PHE A 167 11.23 -5.85 16.86
N ASN A 168 10.16 -6.10 17.61
CA ASN A 168 10.17 -7.06 18.71
C ASN A 168 9.71 -8.43 18.20
N PRO A 169 10.61 -9.42 18.09
CA PRO A 169 10.25 -10.77 17.62
C PRO A 169 9.35 -11.55 18.60
N TRP A 170 9.27 -11.14 19.88
CA TRP A 170 8.53 -11.87 20.90
C TRP A 170 7.02 -11.67 20.84
N LEU A 171 6.60 -10.45 20.51
CA LEU A 171 5.20 -10.05 20.32
C LEU A 171 4.87 -9.78 18.85
N GLN A 172 5.87 -9.91 17.97
CA GLN A 172 5.78 -9.62 16.53
C GLN A 172 5.29 -8.20 16.23
N SER A 173 5.76 -7.23 17.04
CA SER A 173 5.35 -5.82 17.00
C SER A 173 6.48 -4.90 16.54
N ASN A 174 6.12 -3.77 15.95
CA ASN A 174 7.06 -2.73 15.53
C ASN A 174 7.18 -1.63 16.59
N HIS A 175 8.32 -0.93 16.62
CA HIS A 175 8.50 0.27 17.44
C HIS A 175 9.38 1.29 16.70
N GLY A 176 9.21 2.57 17.01
CA GLY A 176 9.96 3.66 16.37
C GLY A 176 9.15 4.35 15.28
N TYR A 177 9.80 4.87 14.24
CA TYR A 177 9.13 5.67 13.23
C TYR A 177 9.78 5.52 11.85
N ALA A 178 9.00 5.78 10.81
CA ALA A 178 9.50 5.88 9.44
C ALA A 178 8.90 7.09 8.73
N LEU A 179 9.72 7.80 7.97
CA LEU A 179 9.31 8.98 7.20
C LEU A 179 9.73 8.81 5.75
N GLU A 180 8.84 9.14 4.82
CA GLU A 180 9.09 9.19 3.39
C GLU A 180 8.68 10.56 2.85
N GLY A 181 9.54 11.18 2.06
CA GLY A 181 9.22 12.37 1.27
C GLY A 181 9.69 12.14 -0.15
N SER A 182 8.81 12.35 -1.13
CA SER A 182 9.14 12.08 -2.52
C SER A 182 8.40 12.96 -3.52
N VAL A 183 8.94 12.98 -4.74
CA VAL A 183 8.41 13.69 -5.89
C VAL A 183 8.41 12.74 -7.09
N GLU A 184 7.30 12.71 -7.82
CA GLU A 184 7.16 12.07 -9.13
C GLU A 184 6.97 13.15 -10.17
N TRP A 185 7.78 13.15 -11.22
CA TRP A 185 7.61 14.05 -12.35
C TRP A 185 7.36 13.23 -13.61
N THR A 186 6.23 13.49 -14.24
CA THR A 186 5.79 12.84 -15.46
C THR A 186 5.75 13.89 -16.56
N PRO A 187 6.85 14.12 -17.30
CA PRO A 187 6.92 15.19 -18.27
C PRO A 187 6.11 14.87 -19.53
N GLY A 188 5.42 15.86 -20.08
CA GLY A 188 4.81 15.77 -21.41
C GLY A 188 5.78 15.65 -22.60
N LEU A 189 7.07 15.34 -22.41
CA LEU A 189 8.11 15.36 -23.46
C LEU A 189 8.60 13.95 -23.90
N THR A 190 8.02 12.87 -23.38
CA THR A 190 8.45 11.47 -23.63
C THR A 190 7.37 10.65 -24.37
N PHE A 191 7.33 9.32 -24.18
CA PHE A 191 6.25 8.44 -24.67
C PHE A 191 4.85 8.82 -24.12
N ASN A 192 4.80 9.73 -23.14
CA ASN A 192 3.60 10.29 -22.50
C ASN A 192 2.68 11.11 -23.41
N GLN A 193 3.02 11.27 -24.69
CA GLN A 193 2.12 11.84 -25.71
C GLN A 193 1.59 10.80 -26.69
N LEU A 194 2.14 9.58 -26.69
CA LEU A 194 1.84 8.56 -27.70
C LEU A 194 0.54 7.80 -27.40
N ASN A 195 0.16 7.69 -26.12
CA ASN A 195 -0.99 6.91 -25.70
C ASN A 195 -1.58 7.47 -24.39
N GLY A 196 -2.35 8.56 -24.51
CA GLY A 196 -2.82 9.40 -23.41
C GLY A 196 -1.83 10.53 -23.13
N ALA A 197 -2.30 11.78 -23.02
CA ALA A 197 -1.45 12.95 -22.77
C ALA A 197 -1.24 13.12 -21.26
N VAL A 198 -0.10 12.67 -20.73
CA VAL A 198 0.18 12.74 -19.29
C VAL A 198 1.25 13.78 -19.00
N ASP A 199 0.92 14.79 -18.19
CA ASP A 199 1.84 15.85 -17.77
C ASP A 199 1.50 16.33 -16.37
N TYR A 200 2.23 15.82 -15.38
CA TYR A 200 2.02 16.16 -13.97
C TYR A 200 3.25 16.01 -13.09
N LEU A 201 3.16 16.64 -11.92
CA LEU A 201 4.06 16.54 -10.79
C LEU A 201 3.27 16.02 -9.59
N ARG A 202 3.81 15.05 -8.88
CA ARG A 202 3.31 14.58 -7.58
C ARG A 202 4.30 14.95 -6.50
N ALA A 203 3.81 15.45 -5.38
CA ALA A 203 4.56 15.51 -4.14
C ALA A 203 3.87 14.62 -3.11
N ASN A 204 4.65 13.78 -2.43
CA ASN A 204 4.15 12.89 -1.40
C ASN A 204 4.97 13.00 -0.11
N PHE A 205 4.26 12.89 1.01
CA PHE A 205 4.83 12.62 2.31
C PHE A 205 4.06 11.47 2.99
N THR A 206 4.80 10.57 3.63
CA THR A 206 4.22 9.51 4.47
C THR A 206 5.02 9.42 5.77
N GLY A 207 4.33 9.51 6.91
CA GLY A 207 4.90 9.26 8.23
C GLY A 207 4.23 8.06 8.88
N LYS A 208 5.01 7.22 9.53
CA LYS A 208 4.55 6.08 10.34
C LYS A 208 5.18 6.17 11.72
N LEU A 209 4.39 5.94 12.75
CA LEU A 209 4.81 5.96 14.14
C LEU A 209 4.28 4.70 14.83
N TYR A 210 5.16 4.05 15.59
CA TYR A 210 4.88 2.84 16.35
C TYR A 210 5.34 3.07 17.79
N VAL A 211 4.40 3.22 18.72
CA VAL A 211 4.68 3.52 20.12
C VAL A 211 4.21 2.35 21.00
N PRO A 212 5.13 1.57 21.59
CA PRO A 212 4.77 0.64 22.66
C PRO A 212 4.29 1.45 23.87
N LEU A 213 3.03 1.28 24.25
CA LEU A 213 2.46 1.88 25.45
C LEU A 213 2.73 0.99 26.67
N PHE A 214 2.71 -0.32 26.46
CA PHE A 214 3.00 -1.34 27.46
C PHE A 214 3.50 -2.61 26.77
N GLU A 215 4.51 -3.26 27.33
CA GLU A 215 5.11 -4.45 26.73
C GLU A 215 5.75 -5.36 27.79
N ASN A 216 5.42 -6.65 27.74
CA ASN A 216 6.09 -7.72 28.48
C ASN A 216 6.11 -9.02 27.66
N ASP A 217 6.59 -10.12 28.24
CA ASP A 217 6.76 -11.38 27.50
C ASP A 217 5.46 -12.05 27.00
N GLN A 218 4.30 -11.57 27.45
CA GLN A 218 2.98 -12.16 27.24
C GLN A 218 1.97 -11.21 26.59
N LEU A 219 2.07 -9.91 26.85
CA LEU A 219 1.09 -8.91 26.46
C LEU A 219 1.80 -7.68 25.95
N GLY A 220 1.22 -7.05 24.93
CA GLY A 220 1.67 -5.75 24.46
C GLY A 220 0.51 -4.89 24.01
N LEU A 221 0.59 -3.59 24.32
CA LEU A 221 -0.33 -2.56 23.85
C LEU A 221 0.48 -1.53 23.08
N TYR A 222 0.10 -1.28 21.83
CA TYR A 222 0.81 -0.39 20.92
C TYR A 222 -0.15 0.60 20.32
N LEU A 223 0.30 1.85 20.26
CA LEU A 223 -0.31 2.87 19.44
C LEU A 223 0.44 2.92 18.12
N MET A 224 -0.32 2.95 17.03
CA MET A 224 0.22 3.14 15.70
C MET A 224 -0.48 4.28 15.02
N ASP A 225 0.30 5.09 14.33
CA ASP A 225 -0.24 6.18 13.54
C ASP A 225 0.44 6.23 12.18
N ARG A 226 -0.35 6.41 11.13
CA ARG A 226 0.15 6.69 9.79
C ARG A 226 -0.49 7.95 9.26
N VAL A 227 0.35 8.92 8.90
CA VAL A 227 -0.06 10.14 8.22
C VAL A 227 0.44 10.13 6.80
N MET A 228 -0.39 10.58 5.86
CA MET A 228 -0.02 10.70 4.46
C MET A 228 -0.53 12.02 3.90
N ALA A 229 0.29 12.69 3.11
CA ALA A 229 -0.06 13.87 2.36
C ALA A 229 0.36 13.68 0.90
N ASP A 230 -0.52 13.98 -0.04
CA ASP A 230 -0.31 13.76 -1.46
C ASP A 230 -0.90 14.92 -2.26
N GLY A 231 -0.10 15.49 -3.16
CA GLY A 231 -0.51 16.60 -4.02
C GLY A 231 -0.11 16.34 -5.46
N LEU A 232 -1.07 16.47 -6.38
CA LEU A 232 -0.89 16.33 -7.82
C LEU A 232 -1.07 17.70 -8.49
N PHE A 233 -0.14 18.08 -9.35
CA PHE A 233 -0.14 19.37 -10.03
C PHE A 233 0.18 19.18 -11.49
N GLY A 234 -0.52 19.84 -12.41
CA GLY A 234 -0.22 19.74 -13.83
C GLY A 234 -1.42 19.98 -14.73
N ALA A 235 -1.15 20.00 -16.03
CA ALA A 235 -2.17 20.24 -17.05
C ALA A 235 -2.95 18.98 -17.41
N ALA A 236 -2.35 17.79 -17.24
CA ALA A 236 -2.96 16.54 -17.66
C ALA A 236 -2.66 15.41 -16.67
N ILE A 237 -3.51 15.32 -15.64
CA ILE A 237 -3.40 14.34 -14.55
C ILE A 237 -4.35 13.17 -14.84
N PRO A 238 -3.85 11.93 -15.00
CA PRO A 238 -4.66 10.75 -15.32
C PRO A 238 -5.48 10.30 -14.10
N GLY A 239 -6.65 9.69 -14.34
CA GLY A 239 -7.54 9.18 -13.29
C GLY A 239 -6.85 8.20 -12.34
N LEU A 240 -5.92 7.38 -12.87
CA LEU A 240 -5.13 6.48 -12.03
C LEU A 240 -4.23 7.20 -11.02
N ALA A 241 -3.64 8.34 -11.38
CA ALA A 241 -2.83 9.13 -10.45
C ALA A 241 -3.71 9.75 -9.36
N ARG A 242 -4.89 10.25 -9.74
CA ARG A 242 -5.90 10.85 -8.84
C ARG A 242 -6.43 9.84 -7.82
N ARG A 243 -6.54 8.56 -8.18
CA ARG A 243 -7.03 7.46 -7.31
C ARG A 243 -5.95 6.65 -6.62
N ARG A 244 -4.70 7.14 -6.65
CA ARG A 244 -3.60 6.62 -5.84
C ARG A 244 -3.09 7.67 -4.86
N MET A 245 -2.34 7.23 -3.87
CA MET A 245 -1.53 8.09 -2.99
C MET A 245 -0.26 7.36 -2.57
N GLY A 246 0.74 8.09 -2.11
CA GLY A 246 2.01 7.51 -1.68
C GLY A 246 3.14 7.81 -2.65
N GLY A 247 4.37 7.62 -2.14
CA GLY A 247 5.58 7.92 -2.86
C GLY A 247 6.11 6.70 -3.62
N PHE A 248 7.24 6.17 -3.15
CA PHE A 248 7.90 5.00 -3.76
C PHE A 248 6.96 3.80 -3.84
N TRP A 249 6.06 3.70 -2.87
CA TRP A 249 5.00 2.71 -2.83
C TRP A 249 3.69 3.45 -2.88
N GLN A 250 2.94 3.20 -3.94
CA GLN A 250 1.66 3.83 -4.16
C GLN A 250 0.59 2.86 -3.67
N THR A 251 -0.26 3.36 -2.78
CA THR A 251 -1.45 2.65 -2.32
C THR A 251 -2.66 3.17 -3.11
N ALA A 252 -3.79 2.51 -2.93
CA ALA A 252 -5.09 3.13 -3.19
C ALA A 252 -5.14 4.53 -2.55
N ALA A 253 -5.84 5.49 -3.16
CA ALA A 253 -6.17 6.77 -2.53
C ALA A 253 -7.14 6.53 -1.33
N PRO A 254 -7.72 7.55 -0.69
CA PRO A 254 -8.53 7.39 0.51
C PRO A 254 -9.61 6.32 0.41
N GLY A 255 -10.17 6.08 -0.79
CA GLY A 255 -11.07 4.96 -1.06
C GLY A 255 -10.54 3.56 -0.69
N GLY A 256 -9.24 3.33 -0.57
CA GLY A 256 -8.70 2.06 -0.05
C GLY A 256 -7.79 2.24 1.18
N VAL A 257 -7.59 3.48 1.63
CA VAL A 257 -6.74 3.79 2.78
C VAL A 257 -7.56 4.10 4.03
N VAL A 258 -8.76 4.66 3.86
CA VAL A 258 -9.77 4.81 4.93
C VAL A 258 -10.62 3.55 4.91
N ARG A 259 -10.45 2.69 5.92
CA ARG A 259 -11.16 1.40 5.98
C ARG A 259 -12.67 1.57 5.96
N GLY A 260 -13.38 0.65 5.33
CA GLY A 260 -14.84 0.75 5.14
C GLY A 260 -15.26 1.72 4.04
N THR A 261 -14.33 2.10 3.17
CA THR A 261 -14.60 2.83 1.93
C THR A 261 -14.17 1.94 0.77
N ASP A 262 -14.85 2.05 -0.37
CA ASP A 262 -14.51 1.28 -1.57
C ASP A 262 -13.32 1.90 -2.32
N ASN A 263 -12.43 1.05 -2.83
CA ASN A 263 -11.26 1.51 -3.55
C ASN A 263 -11.66 2.32 -4.80
N GLY A 264 -10.89 3.37 -5.12
CA GLY A 264 -11.16 4.23 -6.27
C GLY A 264 -12.36 5.18 -6.10
N ARG A 265 -13.10 5.11 -4.98
CA ARG A 265 -14.31 5.91 -4.71
C ARG A 265 -14.12 7.42 -4.75
N TYR A 266 -12.91 7.88 -4.41
CA TYR A 266 -12.57 9.30 -4.38
C TYR A 266 -11.31 9.56 -5.22
N ASP A 267 -11.47 10.28 -6.32
CA ASP A 267 -10.37 10.81 -7.13
C ASP A 267 -10.16 12.31 -6.80
N THR A 268 -8.90 12.69 -6.63
CA THR A 268 -8.57 13.97 -5.99
C THR A 268 -7.13 14.41 -6.33
N TYR A 269 -6.87 15.72 -6.33
CA TYR A 269 -5.53 16.28 -6.49
C TYR A 269 -4.80 16.44 -5.15
N LEU A 270 -5.50 16.89 -4.11
CA LEU A 270 -4.96 17.10 -2.77
C LEU A 270 -5.57 16.13 -1.77
N LYS A 271 -4.71 15.36 -1.10
CA LYS A 271 -5.13 14.30 -0.18
C LYS A 271 -4.35 14.38 1.11
N LEU A 272 -5.05 14.39 2.23
CA LEU A 272 -4.49 14.19 3.57
C LEU A 272 -5.18 13.00 4.20
N VAL A 273 -4.40 12.09 4.79
CA VAL A 273 -4.94 10.90 5.45
C VAL A 273 -4.23 10.66 6.78
N ASN A 274 -5.00 10.25 7.78
CA ASN A 274 -4.52 9.77 9.07
C ASN A 274 -5.16 8.41 9.36
N ASN A 275 -4.35 7.42 9.75
CA ASN A 275 -4.79 6.10 10.18
C ASN A 275 -4.24 5.86 11.58
N LEU A 276 -5.09 6.03 12.59
CA LEU A 276 -4.76 5.79 13.98
C LEU A 276 -5.24 4.40 14.39
N GLU A 277 -4.36 3.60 14.97
CA GLU A 277 -4.67 2.26 15.45
C GLU A 277 -4.17 2.04 16.87
N LEU A 278 -4.96 1.31 17.65
CA LEU A 278 -4.56 0.75 18.92
C LEU A 278 -4.56 -0.77 18.80
N ARG A 279 -3.41 -1.40 19.02
CA ARG A 279 -3.23 -2.84 18.89
C ARG A 279 -2.88 -3.47 20.23
N PHE A 280 -3.50 -4.61 20.50
CA PHE A 280 -3.30 -5.40 21.71
C PHE A 280 -2.91 -6.83 21.34
N HIS A 281 -1.67 -7.19 21.65
CA HIS A 281 -1.11 -8.51 21.39
C HIS A 281 -1.32 -9.40 22.62
N PHE A 282 -1.74 -10.64 22.39
CA PHE A 282 -1.97 -11.64 23.44
C PHE A 282 -0.84 -12.67 23.50
N LEU A 283 -0.91 -13.50 24.56
CA LEU A 283 0.05 -14.53 24.86
C LEU A 283 0.31 -15.42 23.63
N PRO A 284 1.56 -15.51 23.13
CA PRO A 284 1.87 -16.27 21.93
C PRO A 284 1.43 -17.72 22.08
N LEU A 285 0.62 -18.18 21.14
CA LEU A 285 0.18 -19.56 21.09
C LEU A 285 1.31 -20.42 20.51
N PHE A 286 1.48 -21.63 21.06
CA PHE A 286 2.55 -22.55 20.69
C PHE A 286 3.97 -22.06 21.04
N ALA A 287 4.13 -21.29 22.12
CA ALA A 287 5.43 -21.00 22.69
C ALA A 287 5.93 -22.18 23.55
N THR A 288 7.14 -22.68 23.29
CA THR A 288 7.90 -23.41 24.32
C THR A 288 8.71 -22.41 25.12
N ALA A 289 8.74 -22.58 26.45
CA ALA A 289 9.46 -21.67 27.36
C ALA A 289 10.96 -21.54 27.02
N ASP A 290 11.49 -22.52 26.28
CA ASP A 290 12.92 -22.72 26.07
C ASP A 290 13.36 -22.30 24.64
N GLN A 291 12.42 -21.98 23.74
CA GLN A 291 12.72 -21.59 22.35
C GLN A 291 11.88 -20.39 21.91
N PRO A 292 12.41 -19.17 22.09
CA PRO A 292 11.79 -17.90 21.65
C PRO A 292 11.37 -17.92 20.18
N GLU A 293 12.16 -18.61 19.36
CA GLU A 293 12.02 -18.71 17.92
C GLU A 293 10.93 -19.71 17.49
N ALA A 294 10.42 -20.52 18.43
CA ALA A 294 9.31 -21.43 18.22
C ALA A 294 7.93 -20.76 18.35
N ARG A 295 7.87 -19.46 18.68
CA ARG A 295 6.62 -18.69 18.73
C ARG A 295 6.09 -18.45 17.32
N ILE A 296 5.23 -19.35 16.88
CA ILE A 296 4.67 -19.36 15.52
C ILE A 296 3.45 -18.45 15.42
N LEU A 297 2.66 -18.24 16.48
CA LEU A 297 1.38 -17.54 16.37
C LEU A 297 1.16 -16.52 17.51
N VAL A 298 0.93 -15.26 17.15
CA VAL A 298 0.57 -14.17 18.09
C VAL A 298 -0.80 -13.60 17.69
N PRO A 299 -1.86 -13.90 18.45
CA PRO A 299 -3.15 -13.24 18.28
C PRO A 299 -3.05 -11.77 18.67
N GLU A 300 -3.81 -10.94 17.96
CA GLU A 300 -3.83 -9.50 18.14
C GLU A 300 -5.25 -8.98 17.93
N LEU A 301 -5.75 -8.17 18.87
CA LEU A 301 -6.94 -7.36 18.66
C LEU A 301 -6.51 -5.96 18.29
N PHE A 302 -7.29 -5.31 17.44
CA PHE A 302 -7.04 -3.90 17.12
C PHE A 302 -8.34 -3.11 17.03
N ALA A 303 -8.22 -1.82 17.31
CA ALA A 303 -9.23 -0.83 17.04
C ALA A 303 -8.60 0.32 16.26
N PHE A 304 -9.39 1.00 15.44
CA PHE A 304 -8.87 2.08 14.61
C PHE A 304 -9.84 3.24 14.44
N CYS A 305 -9.27 4.39 14.11
CA CYS A 305 -9.96 5.55 13.59
C CYS A 305 -9.16 6.10 12.41
N ASP A 306 -9.77 6.06 11.23
CA ASP A 306 -9.20 6.58 10.00
C ASP A 306 -9.89 7.89 9.63
N ALA A 307 -9.14 8.86 9.12
CA ALA A 307 -9.68 10.11 8.63
C ALA A 307 -8.95 10.57 7.37
N ALA A 308 -9.67 11.17 6.43
CA ALA A 308 -9.08 11.82 5.27
C ALA A 308 -9.74 13.16 4.97
N ALA A 309 -8.97 14.11 4.45
CA ALA A 309 -9.45 15.38 3.92
C ALA A 309 -9.00 15.52 2.47
N LEU A 310 -9.96 15.82 1.58
CA LEU A 310 -9.82 15.71 0.12
C LEU A 310 -10.37 16.96 -0.57
N ASP A 311 -9.73 17.34 -1.67
CA ASP A 311 -10.33 18.29 -2.62
C ASP A 311 -11.28 17.58 -3.60
N ASP A 312 -12.06 18.37 -4.35
CA ASP A 312 -12.90 17.88 -5.44
C ASP A 312 -12.37 18.40 -6.79
N LEU A 313 -11.09 18.10 -7.05
CA LEU A 313 -10.37 18.47 -8.28
C LEU A 313 -10.26 19.99 -8.51
N ASP A 314 -10.27 20.77 -7.43
CA ASP A 314 -10.21 22.24 -7.45
C ASP A 314 -9.11 22.82 -6.55
N TYR A 315 -8.29 21.95 -5.95
CA TYR A 315 -7.26 22.29 -4.95
C TYR A 315 -7.81 22.93 -3.67
N GLN A 316 -9.10 22.77 -3.37
CA GLN A 316 -9.72 23.23 -2.13
C GLN A 316 -10.27 22.04 -1.36
N PHE A 317 -9.77 21.81 -0.14
CA PHE A 317 -10.31 20.76 0.72
C PHE A 317 -11.79 21.02 1.01
N GLY A 318 -12.64 20.06 0.64
CA GLY A 318 -14.10 20.15 0.80
C GLY A 318 -14.72 18.88 1.38
N THR A 319 -14.11 17.72 1.15
CA THR A 319 -14.63 16.42 1.58
C THR A 319 -13.81 15.87 2.74
N VAL A 320 -14.48 15.43 3.79
CA VAL A 320 -13.85 14.75 4.93
C VAL A 320 -14.45 13.35 5.09
N LEU A 321 -13.59 12.34 5.02
CA LEU A 321 -13.93 10.96 5.31
C LEU A 321 -13.49 10.63 6.73
N VAL A 322 -14.36 9.94 7.47
CA VAL A 322 -14.02 9.40 8.79
C VAL A 322 -14.57 7.99 8.86
N SER A 323 -13.76 7.08 9.39
CA SER A 323 -14.16 5.70 9.67
C SER A 323 -13.61 5.26 11.01
N ALA A 324 -14.32 4.34 11.68
CA ALA A 324 -13.83 3.68 12.87
C ALA A 324 -14.24 2.21 12.87
N GLY A 325 -13.45 1.40 13.56
CA GLY A 325 -13.70 -0.03 13.59
C GLY A 325 -12.72 -0.80 14.45
N GLY A 326 -12.73 -2.11 14.27
CA GLY A 326 -11.83 -3.02 14.98
C GLY A 326 -11.90 -4.43 14.45
N GLY A 327 -10.95 -5.24 14.88
CA GLY A 327 -10.78 -6.59 14.35
C GLY A 327 -9.84 -7.46 15.16
N LEU A 328 -9.61 -8.65 14.62
CA LEU A 328 -8.71 -9.67 15.14
C LEU A 328 -7.73 -10.07 14.04
N ILE A 329 -6.45 -10.15 14.38
CA ILE A 329 -5.36 -10.62 13.52
C ILE A 329 -4.66 -11.80 14.21
N LEU A 330 -4.25 -12.77 13.41
CA LEU A 330 -3.40 -13.88 13.77
C LEU A 330 -2.06 -13.67 13.06
N ASN A 331 -1.06 -13.20 13.80
CA ASN A 331 0.29 -13.01 13.29
C ASN A 331 1.06 -14.33 13.33
N LEU A 332 1.30 -14.92 12.17
CA LEU A 332 1.96 -16.21 11.97
C LEU A 332 3.41 -16.03 11.52
N ARG A 333 4.38 -16.48 12.30
CA ARG A 333 5.80 -16.46 11.91
C ARG A 333 6.25 -17.83 11.42
N PHE A 334 6.70 -17.90 10.17
CA PHE A 334 7.19 -19.12 9.55
C PHE A 334 8.41 -18.84 8.67
N ILE A 335 9.55 -19.48 8.95
CA ILE A 335 10.80 -19.40 8.17
C ILE A 335 11.20 -17.92 7.87
N GLY A 336 11.21 -17.08 8.91
CA GLY A 336 11.61 -15.67 8.77
C GLY A 336 10.57 -14.75 8.12
N ILE A 337 9.39 -15.26 7.78
CA ILE A 337 8.26 -14.50 7.24
C ILE A 337 7.17 -14.38 8.32
N LYS A 338 6.64 -13.18 8.55
CA LYS A 338 5.40 -12.93 9.32
C LYS A 338 4.22 -12.86 8.35
N PHE A 339 3.13 -13.57 8.63
CA PHE A 339 1.88 -13.55 7.89
C PHE A 339 0.77 -13.06 8.81
N ASP A 340 -0.05 -12.13 8.35
CA ASP A 340 -1.09 -11.53 9.18
C ASP A 340 -2.44 -11.94 8.64
N LEU A 341 -3.13 -12.87 9.29
CA LEU A 341 -4.45 -13.33 8.87
C LEU A 341 -5.51 -12.84 9.85
N GLY A 342 -6.49 -12.09 9.38
CA GLY A 342 -7.49 -11.52 10.26
C GLY A 342 -8.77 -11.10 9.58
N TYR A 343 -9.66 -10.51 10.37
CA TYR A 343 -10.84 -9.83 9.86
C TYR A 343 -11.12 -8.57 10.68
N TYR A 344 -11.81 -7.62 10.07
CA TYR A 344 -12.29 -6.42 10.76
C TYR A 344 -13.67 -5.98 10.30
N VAL A 345 -14.26 -5.16 11.15
CA VAL A 345 -15.48 -4.40 10.85
C VAL A 345 -15.15 -2.92 10.83
N ALA A 346 -15.81 -2.17 9.95
CA ALA A 346 -15.63 -0.73 9.82
C ALA A 346 -16.99 -0.04 9.65
N TYR A 347 -17.10 1.17 10.18
CA TYR A 347 -18.23 2.05 9.95
C TYR A 347 -17.75 3.37 9.35
N ASN A 348 -18.21 3.70 8.15
CA ASN A 348 -17.92 4.96 7.48
C ASN A 348 -18.99 6.00 7.85
N PHE A 349 -18.55 7.08 8.49
CA PHE A 349 -19.46 8.11 9.00
C PHE A 349 -20.04 9.01 7.92
N LEU A 350 -19.31 9.24 6.81
CA LEU A 350 -19.81 10.06 5.71
C LEU A 350 -20.91 9.31 4.94
N GLU A 351 -20.68 8.03 4.69
CA GLU A 351 -21.59 7.19 3.88
C GLU A 351 -22.69 6.54 4.71
N GLY A 352 -22.57 6.56 6.05
CA GLY A 352 -23.50 5.89 6.95
C GLY A 352 -23.52 4.36 6.78
N SER A 353 -22.43 3.78 6.25
CA SER A 353 -22.34 2.40 5.81
C SER A 353 -21.49 1.55 6.77
N PHE A 354 -21.80 0.25 6.85
CA PHE A 354 -21.07 -0.72 7.66
C PHE A 354 -20.46 -1.80 6.76
N SER A 355 -19.15 -1.95 6.81
CA SER A 355 -18.42 -3.00 6.10
C SER A 355 -18.09 -4.12 7.09
N ALA A 356 -18.74 -5.27 6.91
CA ALA A 356 -18.58 -6.44 7.78
C ALA A 356 -17.60 -7.46 7.20
N PHE A 357 -16.83 -8.13 8.06
CA PHE A 357 -15.98 -9.28 7.70
C PHE A 357 -14.95 -8.99 6.60
N ASN A 358 -14.36 -7.80 6.61
CA ASN A 358 -13.26 -7.48 5.71
C ASN A 358 -12.04 -8.31 6.09
N LEU A 359 -11.45 -8.99 5.12
CA LEU A 359 -10.31 -9.88 5.33
C LEU A 359 -9.00 -9.08 5.45
N VAL A 360 -8.09 -9.57 6.29
CA VAL A 360 -6.75 -9.01 6.52
C VAL A 360 -5.72 -10.10 6.18
N LEU A 361 -4.77 -9.83 5.26
CA LEU A 361 -3.77 -10.79 4.75
C LEU A 361 -2.38 -10.14 4.51
N GLY A 362 -1.59 -9.93 5.56
CA GLY A 362 -0.22 -9.41 5.45
C GLY A 362 0.84 -10.51 5.22
N GLY A 363 1.96 -10.15 4.59
CA GLY A 363 3.14 -10.99 4.46
C GLY A 363 4.41 -10.14 4.52
N HIS A 364 5.27 -10.37 5.50
CA HIS A 364 6.39 -9.49 5.84
C HIS A 364 7.68 -10.30 6.02
N HIS A 365 8.71 -9.94 5.25
CA HIS A 365 10.07 -10.45 5.46
C HIS A 365 10.84 -9.48 6.36
N PHE A 366 11.54 -10.00 7.38
CA PHE A 366 12.33 -9.19 8.31
C PHE A 366 13.75 -8.92 7.82
#